data_AF-A0A1B6H0A2-F1
#
_entry.id   AF-A0A1B6H0A2-F1
#
_cell.length_a   1.000
_cell.length_b   1.000
_cell.length_c   1.000
_cell.angle_alpha   90.00
_cell.angle_beta   90.00
_cell.angle_gamma   90.00
#
_symmetry.space_group_name_H-M   'P 1'
#
loop_
_entity.id
_entity.type
_entity.pdbx_description
1 polymer ?
#
loop_
_entity_poly.entity_id
_entity_poly.type
_entity_poly.pdbx_seq_one_letter_code
_entity_poly.pdbx_strand_id
1 'polypeptide(L)'
;MSSSESKRKEDKIKEDWFSCVESSNVYRNDMNKIIMNYLITEGFKEAAEKFQVESGIEPSVELCSLDDRIKIREAVQSGQIQEATALVNRLHPELLDNNRYLYFHLQQLHLIEL
;
A
#
# COMPACT_ATOMS: atom_id res chain seq x y z
N MET A 1 43.66 21.35 9.59
CA MET A 1 42.72 22.23 10.30
C MET A 1 41.33 22.23 9.65
N SER A 2 41.21 22.23 8.32
CA SER A 2 39.89 22.18 7.63
C SER A 2 39.07 20.89 7.88
N SER A 3 39.69 19.70 7.84
CA SER A 3 38.95 18.43 8.03
C SER A 3 38.42 18.20 9.44
N SER A 4 39.07 18.73 10.48
CA SER A 4 38.63 18.59 11.88
C SER A 4 37.42 19.47 12.19
N GLU A 5 37.34 20.65 11.58
CA GLU A 5 36.18 21.55 11.68
C GLU A 5 34.94 20.95 10.99
N SER A 6 35.13 20.37 9.81
CA SER A 6 34.04 19.72 9.06
C SER A 6 33.47 18.51 9.80
N LYS A 7 34.34 17.71 10.43
CA LYS A 7 33.90 16.53 11.20
C LYS A 7 33.10 16.90 12.44
N ARG A 8 33.51 17.95 13.18
CA ARG A 8 32.73 18.47 14.32
C ARG A 8 31.36 19.02 13.90
N LYS A 9 31.25 19.63 12.71
CA LYS A 9 29.97 20.10 12.18
C LYS A 9 29.05 18.93 11.82
N GLU A 10 29.57 17.88 11.19
CA GLU A 10 28.81 16.66 10.90
C GLU A 10 28.31 15.96 12.17
N ASP A 11 29.15 15.86 13.19
CA ASP A 11 28.78 15.24 14.46
C ASP A 11 27.68 16.05 15.17
N LYS A 12 27.78 17.38 15.14
CA LYS A 12 26.73 18.26 15.67
C LYS A 12 25.39 18.13 14.92
N ILE A 13 25.41 18.02 13.59
CA ILE A 13 24.20 17.82 12.79
C ILE A 13 23.52 16.49 13.16
N LYS A 14 24.31 15.44 13.42
CA LYS A 14 23.77 14.16 13.88
C LYS A 14 23.13 14.28 15.26
N GLU A 15 23.81 14.92 16.21
CA GLU A 15 23.27 15.16 17.56
C GLU A 15 21.96 15.95 17.51
N ASP A 16 21.92 17.03 16.73
CA ASP A 16 20.72 17.85 16.53
C ASP A 16 19.57 17.03 15.89
N TRP A 17 19.89 16.14 14.94
CA TRP A 17 18.91 15.23 14.32
C TRP A 17 18.37 14.21 15.32
N PHE A 18 19.24 13.55 16.10
CA PHE A 18 18.81 12.58 17.11
C PHE A 18 17.91 13.25 18.17
N SER A 19 18.24 14.46 18.59
CA SER A 19 17.41 15.23 19.53
C SER A 19 16.03 15.58 18.95
N CYS A 20 15.96 15.93 17.66
CA CYS A 20 14.69 16.13 16.96
C CYS A 20 13.86 14.83 16.89
N VAL A 21 14.50 13.69 16.68
CA VAL A 21 13.82 12.39 16.62
C VAL A 21 13.30 11.98 18.00
N GLU A 22 14.10 12.14 19.05
CA GLU A 22 13.69 11.81 20.42
C GLU A 22 12.56 12.71 20.94
N SER A 23 12.53 13.99 20.53
CA SER A 23 11.44 14.91 20.86
C SER A 23 10.17 14.69 20.04
N SER A 24 10.25 13.94 18.93
CA SER A 24 9.10 13.62 18.09
C SER A 24 8.31 12.47 18.69
N ASN A 25 7.17 12.78 19.31
CA ASN A 25 6.32 11.77 19.92
C ASN A 25 5.41 11.10 18.88
N VAL A 26 5.87 10.02 18.25
CA VAL A 26 5.02 9.19 17.38
C VAL A 26 4.32 8.12 18.22
N TYR A 27 3.00 8.24 18.36
CA TYR A 27 2.22 7.25 19.10
C TYR A 27 2.23 5.90 18.37
N ARG A 28 2.57 4.83 19.09
CA ARG A 28 2.56 3.44 18.56
C ARG A 28 1.23 3.08 17.90
N ASN A 29 0.12 3.56 18.46
CA ASN A 29 -1.20 3.33 17.90
C ASN A 29 -1.35 3.92 16.49
N ASP A 30 -0.79 5.10 16.23
CA ASP A 30 -0.87 5.74 14.91
C ASP A 30 0.03 5.04 13.91
N MET A 31 1.21 4.58 14.33
CA MET A 31 2.05 3.70 13.50
C MET A 31 1.31 2.41 13.14
N ASN A 32 0.66 1.77 14.11
CA ASN A 32 -0.08 0.54 13.85
C ASN A 32 -1.23 0.78 12.85
N LYS A 33 -1.94 1.91 12.91
CA LYS A 33 -2.96 2.26 11.90
C LYS A 33 -2.36 2.40 10.51
N ILE A 34 -1.19 3.04 10.38
CA ILE A 34 -0.51 3.21 9.10
C ILE A 34 -0.08 1.84 8.54
N ILE A 35 0.50 0.98 9.38
CA ILE A 35 0.88 -0.38 8.99
C ILE A 35 -0.35 -1.17 8.54
N MET A 36 -1.44 -1.14 9.32
CA MET A 36 -2.69 -1.83 8.96
C MET A 36 -3.23 -1.33 7.61
N ASN A 37 -3.26 -0.02 7.39
CA ASN A 37 -3.69 0.56 6.12
C ASN A 37 -2.83 0.08 4.94
N TYR A 38 -1.52 0.00 5.13
CA TYR A 38 -0.60 -0.52 4.11
C TYR A 38 -0.90 -1.98 3.78
N LEU A 39 -1.03 -2.85 4.79
CA LEU A 39 -1.33 -4.27 4.59
C LEU A 39 -2.66 -4.47 3.85
N ILE A 40 -3.69 -3.68 4.19
CA ILE A 40 -5.00 -3.70 3.52
C ILE A 40 -4.90 -3.20 2.08
N THR A 41 -4.17 -2.10 1.84
CA THR A 41 -4.07 -1.47 0.51
C THR A 41 -3.32 -2.37 -0.47
N GLU A 42 -2.23 -2.99 -0.01
CA GLU A 42 -1.43 -3.94 -0.80
C GLU A 42 -2.05 -5.35 -0.84
N GLY A 43 -3.20 -5.58 -0.21
CA GLY A 43 -3.86 -6.88 -0.22
C GLY A 43 -3.05 -7.99 0.48
N PHE A 44 -2.23 -7.65 1.47
CA PHE A 44 -1.52 -8.63 2.31
C PHE A 44 -2.44 -9.18 3.39
N LYS A 45 -3.46 -9.95 2.98
CA LYS A 45 -4.54 -10.43 3.85
C LYS A 45 -4.03 -11.17 5.09
N GLU A 46 -3.21 -12.21 4.92
CA GLU A 46 -2.72 -13.00 6.06
C GLU A 46 -1.90 -12.17 7.06
N ALA A 47 -1.12 -11.21 6.55
CA ALA A 47 -0.35 -10.31 7.38
C ALA A 47 -1.27 -9.34 8.14
N ALA A 48 -2.31 -8.81 7.47
CA ALA A 48 -3.31 -7.95 8.10
C ALA A 48 -4.07 -8.67 9.21
N GLU A 49 -4.48 -9.93 9.00
CA GLU A 49 -5.18 -10.74 10.00
C GLU A 49 -4.30 -10.99 11.23
N LYS A 50 -3.05 -11.42 11.03
CA LYS A 50 -2.10 -11.62 12.14
C LYS A 50 -1.79 -10.31 12.86
N PHE A 51 -1.63 -9.22 12.11
CA PHE A 51 -1.35 -7.91 12.65
C PHE A 51 -2.54 -7.34 13.44
N GLN A 52 -3.78 -7.61 13.04
CA GLN A 52 -4.99 -7.23 13.79
C GLN A 52 -4.96 -7.88 15.18
N VAL A 53 -4.69 -9.19 15.25
CA VAL A 53 -4.62 -9.93 16.51
C VAL A 53 -3.52 -9.38 17.44
N GLU A 54 -2.35 -9.03 16.90
CA GLU A 54 -1.23 -8.52 17.70
C GLU A 54 -1.40 -7.05 18.11
N SER A 55 -1.87 -6.21 17.20
CA SER A 55 -1.91 -4.74 17.40
C SER A 55 -3.22 -4.25 18.01
N GLY A 56 -4.30 -5.04 17.94
CA GLY A 56 -5.65 -4.64 18.33
C GLY A 56 -6.27 -3.56 17.41
N ILE A 57 -5.64 -3.25 16.28
CA ILE A 57 -6.18 -2.29 15.31
C ILE A 57 -7.29 -2.95 14.50
N GLU A 58 -8.48 -2.38 14.59
CA GLU A 58 -9.58 -2.74 13.71
C GLU A 58 -9.32 -2.24 12.28
N PRO A 59 -9.41 -3.10 11.26
CA PRO A 59 -9.24 -2.72 9.87
C PRO A 59 -10.40 -1.83 9.39
N SER A 60 -10.12 -0.91 8.46
CA SER A 60 -11.13 0.00 7.89
C SER A 60 -12.11 -0.68 6.93
N VAL A 61 -11.79 -1.90 6.49
CA VAL A 61 -12.58 -2.73 5.58
C VAL A 61 -12.54 -4.17 6.08
N GLU A 62 -13.52 -4.96 5.68
CA GLU A 62 -13.55 -6.39 6.01
C GLU A 62 -12.40 -7.13 5.30
N LEU A 63 -11.55 -7.83 6.06
CA LEU A 63 -10.37 -8.50 5.50
C LEU A 63 -10.72 -9.62 4.51
N CYS A 64 -11.92 -10.21 4.62
CA CYS A 64 -12.43 -11.18 3.65
C CYS A 64 -12.63 -10.57 2.25
N SER A 65 -12.94 -9.27 2.16
CA SER A 65 -13.14 -8.60 0.86
C SER A 65 -11.81 -8.34 0.12
N LEU A 66 -10.67 -8.61 0.76
CA LEU A 66 -9.36 -8.50 0.11
C LEU A 66 -9.16 -9.54 -0.98
N ASP A 67 -9.73 -10.73 -0.83
CA ASP A 67 -9.56 -11.85 -1.79
C ASP A 67 -9.98 -11.45 -3.21
N ASP A 68 -11.06 -10.70 -3.33
CA ASP A 68 -11.56 -10.23 -4.62
C ASP A 68 -10.61 -9.24 -5.30
N ARG A 69 -10.04 -8.31 -4.53
CA ARG A 69 -9.05 -7.34 -5.04
C ARG A 69 -7.74 -8.03 -5.42
N ILE A 70 -7.31 -9.01 -4.63
CA ILE A 70 -6.11 -9.81 -4.89
C ILE A 70 -6.28 -10.58 -6.20
N LYS A 71 -7.42 -11.27 -6.39
CA LYS A 71 -7.71 -12.00 -7.64
C LYS A 71 -7.72 -11.10 -8.88
N ILE A 72 -8.37 -9.93 -8.80
CA ILE A 72 -8.36 -8.96 -9.91
C ILE A 72 -6.91 -8.55 -10.23
N ARG A 73 -6.12 -8.22 -9.20
CA ARG A 73 -4.72 -7.82 -9.38
C ARG A 73 -3.87 -8.93 -9.99
N GLU A 74 -4.00 -10.15 -9.50
CA GLU A 74 -3.27 -11.32 -10.02
C GLU A 74 -3.60 -11.58 -11.49
N ALA A 75 -4.87 -11.48 -11.89
CA ALA A 75 -5.28 -11.61 -13.28
C ALA A 75 -4.66 -10.52 -14.16
N VAL A 76 -4.64 -9.25 -13.70
CA VAL A 76 -3.98 -8.15 -14.43
C VAL A 76 -2.47 -8.40 -14.54
N GLN A 77 -1.80 -8.75 -13.45
CA GLN A 77 -0.34 -8.97 -13.42
C GLN A 77 0.10 -10.19 -14.24
N SER A 78 -0.79 -11.17 -14.41
CA SER A 78 -0.53 -12.37 -15.20
C SER A 78 -0.89 -12.22 -16.69
N GLY A 79 -1.25 -11.01 -17.14
CA GLY A 79 -1.68 -10.74 -18.52
C GLY A 79 -3.08 -11.27 -18.88
N GLN A 80 -3.83 -11.81 -17.91
CA GLN A 80 -5.17 -12.36 -18.10
C GLN A 80 -6.24 -11.24 -18.05
N ILE A 81 -6.10 -10.25 -18.94
CA ILE A 81 -6.86 -8.99 -18.86
C ILE A 81 -8.36 -9.18 -19.10
N GLN A 82 -8.76 -10.15 -19.92
CA GLN A 82 -10.17 -10.49 -20.12
C GLN A 82 -10.82 -11.05 -18.85
N GLU A 83 -10.11 -11.92 -18.13
CA GLU A 83 -10.57 -12.44 -16.85
C GLU A 83 -10.67 -11.32 -15.81
N ALA A 84 -9.63 -10.47 -15.71
CA ALA A 84 -9.64 -9.31 -14.82
C ALA A 84 -10.86 -8.40 -15.09
N THR A 85 -11.15 -8.11 -16.36
CA THR A 85 -12.30 -7.29 -16.76
C THR A 85 -13.63 -7.94 -16.36
N ALA A 86 -13.77 -9.25 -16.58
CA ALA A 86 -14.97 -10.00 -16.18
C ALA A 86 -15.16 -10.02 -14.66
N LEU A 87 -14.07 -10.21 -13.89
CA LEU A 87 -14.09 -10.15 -12.42
C LEU A 87 -14.52 -8.77 -11.92
N VAL A 88 -13.97 -7.70 -12.48
CA VAL A 88 -14.34 -6.32 -12.13
C VAL A 88 -15.83 -6.07 -12.40
N ASN A 89 -16.34 -6.42 -13.59
CA ASN A 89 -17.75 -6.22 -13.90
C ASN A 89 -18.69 -7.08 -13.05
N ARG A 90 -18.25 -8.26 -12.61
CA ARG A 90 -19.03 -9.11 -11.70
C ARG A 90 -19.10 -8.55 -10.28
N LEU A 91 -18.00 -8.00 -9.78
CA LEU A 91 -17.86 -7.54 -8.40
C LEU A 91 -18.27 -6.06 -8.22
N HIS A 92 -18.02 -5.24 -9.24
CA HIS A 92 -18.32 -3.81 -9.29
C HIS A 92 -18.89 -3.43 -10.67
N PRO A 93 -20.16 -3.76 -10.95
CA PRO A 93 -20.75 -3.65 -12.30
C PRO A 93 -20.65 -2.28 -12.96
N GLU A 94 -20.69 -1.20 -12.17
CA GLU A 94 -20.69 0.16 -12.69
C GLU A 94 -19.29 0.80 -12.71
N LEU A 95 -18.24 0.11 -12.24
CA LEU A 95 -16.92 0.72 -12.08
C LEU A 95 -16.31 1.13 -13.42
N LEU A 96 -16.37 0.25 -14.41
CA LEU A 96 -15.80 0.49 -15.73
C LEU A 96 -16.66 1.45 -16.57
N ASP A 97 -17.96 1.46 -16.34
CA ASP A 97 -18.90 2.40 -16.98
C ASP A 97 -18.66 3.84 -16.49
N ASN A 98 -18.44 4.00 -15.18
CA ASN A 98 -18.20 5.31 -14.56
C ASN A 98 -16.75 5.78 -14.75
N ASN A 99 -15.80 4.89 -15.02
CA ASN A 99 -14.39 5.21 -15.22
C ASN A 99 -13.88 4.76 -16.59
N ARG A 100 -14.24 5.52 -17.63
CA ARG A 100 -13.86 5.25 -19.02
C ARG A 100 -12.35 5.19 -19.25
N TYR A 101 -11.55 5.96 -18.51
CA TYR A 101 -10.08 5.92 -18.63
C TYR A 101 -9.51 4.61 -18.12
N LEU A 102 -10.01 4.10 -16.98
CA LEU A 102 -9.63 2.78 -16.47
C LEU A 102 -9.99 1.67 -17.46
N TYR A 103 -11.20 1.70 -18.01
CA TYR A 103 -11.61 0.72 -19.01
C TYR A 103 -10.72 0.77 -20.25
N PHE A 104 -10.41 1.97 -20.74
CA PHE A 104 -9.49 2.16 -21.87
C PHE A 104 -8.10 1.56 -21.59
N HIS A 105 -7.53 1.78 -20.40
CA HIS A 105 -6.25 1.19 -20.03
C HIS A 105 -6.28 -0.34 -19.95
N LEU A 106 -7.37 -0.94 -19.48
CA LEU A 106 -7.54 -2.40 -19.54
C LEU A 106 -7.56 -2.89 -21.01
N GLN A 107 -8.24 -2.19 -21.92
CA GLN A 107 -8.22 -2.56 -23.34
C GLN A 107 -6.82 -2.40 -23.95
N GLN A 108 -6.06 -1.37 -23.57
CA GLN A 108 -4.68 -1.19 -24.01
C GLN A 108 -3.78 -2.33 -23.53
N LEU A 109 -3.86 -2.69 -22.24
CA LEU A 109 -3.12 -3.83 -21.69
C LEU A 109 -3.48 -5.12 -22.43
N HIS A 110 -4.77 -5.36 -22.67
CA HIS A 110 -5.19 -6.55 -23.42
C HIS A 110 -4.55 -6.62 -24.81
N LEU A 111 -4.47 -5.49 -25.53
CA LEU A 111 -3.83 -5.43 -26.84
C LEU A 111 -2.32 -5.71 -26.78
N ILE A 112 -1.64 -5.31 -25.70
CA ILE A 112 -0.20 -5.52 -25.51
C ILE A 112 0.12 -7.01 -25.25
N GLU A 113 -0.79 -7.73 -24.59
CA GLU A 113 -0.62 -9.15 -24.24
C GLU A 113 -0.98 -10.13 -25.39
N LEU A 114 -1.44 -9.62 -26.54
CA LEU A 114 -1.73 -10.40 -27.77
C LEU A 114 -0.48 -10.57 -28.64
#